data_AF-A0A1C5L1Q0-F1
#
_entry.id   AF-A0A1C5L1Q0-F1
#
_cell.length_a   1.000
_cell.length_b   1.000
_cell.length_c   1.000
_cell.angle_alpha   90.00
_cell.angle_beta   90.00
_cell.angle_gamma   90.00
#
_symmetry.space_group_name_H-M   'P 1'
#
loop_
_entity.id
_entity.type
_entity.pdbx_description
1 polymer ?
#
loop_
_entity_poly.entity_id
_entity_poly.type
_entity_poly.pdbx_seq_one_letter_code
_entity_poly.pdbx_strand_id
1 'polypeptide(L)'
;MTAREYCKSHPVTAYDSSYGRCGGFQIHGDVQYGIDDYIYAQSGVLIEDEKYHSYHHLKIIYAPSGRAYVKCFGKRIYLDECMRV
;
A
#
# COMPACT_ATOMS: atom_id res chain seq x y z
N MET A 1 -12.05 0.82 -12.93
CA MET A 1 -10.61 0.52 -12.87
C MET A 1 -10.35 -0.30 -11.61
N THR A 2 -9.72 -1.46 -11.78
CA THR A 2 -9.36 -2.36 -10.68
C THR A 2 -8.04 -1.92 -10.02
N ALA A 3 -7.78 -2.37 -8.79
CA ALA A 3 -6.52 -2.07 -8.11
C ALA A 3 -5.30 -2.59 -8.90
N ARG A 4 -5.44 -3.74 -9.56
CA ARG A 4 -4.38 -4.33 -10.39
C ARG A 4 -4.06 -3.46 -11.60
N GLU A 5 -5.08 -3.01 -12.34
CA GLU A 5 -4.90 -2.12 -13.49
C GLU A 5 -4.22 -0.81 -13.08
N TYR A 6 -4.62 -0.24 -11.94
CA TYR A 6 -4.02 1.00 -11.43
C TYR A 6 -2.55 0.81 -11.07
N CYS A 7 -2.22 -0.19 -10.24
CA CYS A 7 -0.85 -0.42 -9.79
C CYS A 7 0.11 -0.73 -10.96
N LYS A 8 -0.37 -1.42 -12.01
CA LYS A 8 0.46 -1.72 -13.19
C LYS A 8 0.67 -0.53 -14.13
N SER A 9 -0.20 0.48 -14.07
CA SER A 9 -0.13 1.67 -14.95
C SER A 9 0.50 2.89 -14.28
N HIS A 10 0.72 2.85 -12.96
CA HIS A 10 1.27 3.96 -12.18
C HIS A 10 2.58 3.56 -11.48
N PRO A 11 3.54 4.49 -11.38
CA PRO A 11 4.82 4.22 -10.72
C PRO A 11 4.65 3.94 -9.23
N VAL A 12 5.64 3.27 -8.65
CA VAL A 12 5.77 3.12 -7.20
C VAL A 12 6.23 4.46 -6.62
N THR A 13 5.46 5.01 -5.69
CA THR A 13 5.73 6.30 -5.02
C THR A 13 6.37 6.08 -3.65
N ALA A 14 6.02 4.98 -2.98
CA ALA A 14 6.56 4.63 -1.69
C ALA A 14 6.50 3.11 -1.46
N TYR A 15 7.33 2.60 -0.55
CA TYR A 15 7.37 1.18 -0.22
C TYR A 15 7.71 0.91 1.24
N ASP A 16 7.18 -0.19 1.76
CA ASP A 16 7.57 -0.83 3.02
C ASP A 16 8.22 -2.18 2.68
N SER A 17 9.52 -2.32 2.93
CA SER A 17 10.30 -3.54 2.67
C SER A 17 10.14 -4.60 3.76
N SER A 18 9.20 -4.44 4.70
CA SER A 18 8.98 -5.41 5.76
C SER A 18 8.37 -6.70 5.24
N TYR A 19 9.22 -7.73 5.12
CA TYR A 19 8.81 -9.08 4.72
C TYR A 19 7.75 -9.65 5.68
N GLY A 20 7.89 -9.40 6.99
CA GLY A 20 7.02 -9.98 8.03
C GLY A 20 5.59 -9.41 8.10
N ARG A 21 5.29 -8.29 7.42
CA ARG A 21 3.93 -7.72 7.38
C ARG A 21 3.11 -8.33 6.26
N CYS A 22 3.65 -8.34 5.05
CA CYS A 22 2.92 -8.76 3.85
C CYS A 22 3.83 -9.16 2.67
N GLY A 23 5.08 -9.58 2.95
CA GLY A 23 6.04 -9.92 1.89
C GLY A 23 6.50 -8.70 1.09
N GLY A 24 6.58 -7.53 1.73
CA GLY A 24 6.80 -6.23 1.09
C GLY A 24 5.52 -5.58 0.60
N PHE A 25 5.51 -4.25 0.58
CA PHE A 25 4.37 -3.42 0.20
C PHE A 25 4.82 -2.24 -0.64
N GLN A 26 4.15 -1.99 -1.77
CA GLN A 26 4.39 -0.85 -2.64
C GLN A 26 3.12 -0.03 -2.77
N ILE A 27 3.24 1.28 -2.70
CA ILE A 27 2.19 2.26 -2.93
C ILE A 27 2.39 2.81 -4.33
N HIS A 28 1.33 2.82 -5.13
CA HIS A 28 1.38 3.27 -6.51
C HIS A 28 0.58 4.56 -6.68
N GLY A 29 1.16 5.50 -7.42
CA GLY A 29 0.53 6.80 -7.70
C GLY A 29 0.33 7.66 -6.46
N ASP A 30 -0.65 8.56 -6.53
CA ASP A 30 -0.97 9.53 -5.49
C ASP A 30 -2.12 9.08 -4.59
N VAL A 31 -2.18 9.65 -3.39
CA VAL A 31 -3.32 9.52 -2.48
C VAL A 31 -4.58 10.06 -3.17
N GLN A 32 -5.66 9.27 -3.12
CA GLN A 32 -6.97 9.67 -3.60
C GLN A 32 -7.71 10.38 -2.45
N TYR A 33 -7.73 11.72 -2.48
CA TYR A 33 -8.36 12.54 -1.44
C TYR A 33 -9.88 12.62 -1.58
N GLY A 34 -10.60 12.71 -0.46
CA GLY A 34 -12.06 12.85 -0.46
C GLY A 34 -12.65 12.93 0.95
N ILE A 35 -13.91 12.47 1.10
CA ILE A 35 -14.51 12.24 2.44
C ILE A 35 -13.68 11.21 3.21
N ASP A 36 -13.20 10.20 2.48
CA ASP A 36 -12.25 9.21 2.92
C ASP A 36 -11.06 9.22 1.95
N ASP A 37 -9.86 9.11 2.48
CA ASP A 37 -8.64 9.05 1.67
C ASP A 37 -8.27 7.59 1.36
N TYR A 38 -7.75 7.32 0.17
CA TYR A 38 -7.36 5.99 -0.26
C TYR A 38 -5.99 5.95 -0.94
N ILE A 39 -5.39 4.78 -0.96
CA ILE A 39 -4.23 4.47 -1.80
C ILE A 39 -4.46 3.19 -2.60
N TYR A 40 -3.73 3.08 -3.71
CA TYR A 40 -3.54 1.82 -4.41
C TYR A 40 -2.19 1.22 -4.02
N ALA A 41 -2.19 -0.08 -3.75
CA ALA A 41 -0.98 -0.75 -3.29
C ALA A 41 -0.88 -2.19 -3.75
N GLN A 42 0.36 -2.68 -3.80
CA GLN A 42 0.71 -4.06 -4.10
C GLN A 42 1.44 -4.67 -2.90
N SER A 43 1.03 -5.85 -2.46
CA SER A 43 1.72 -6.63 -1.43
C SER A 43 2.37 -7.88 -2.02
N GLY A 44 3.35 -8.46 -1.31
CA GLY A 44 4.05 -9.66 -1.73
C GLY A 44 5.19 -9.39 -2.71
N VAL A 45 5.58 -8.13 -2.89
CA VAL A 45 6.55 -7.68 -3.90
C VAL A 45 7.98 -8.18 -3.69
N LEU A 46 8.30 -8.70 -2.50
CA LEU A 46 9.59 -9.35 -2.21
C LEU A 46 9.59 -10.84 -2.58
N ILE A 47 8.45 -11.39 -3.01
CA ILE A 47 8.35 -12.76 -3.51
C ILE A 47 8.45 -12.66 -5.04
N GLU A 48 9.38 -13.41 -5.65
CA GLU A 48 9.65 -13.33 -7.09
C GLU A 48 8.44 -13.72 -7.96
N ASP A 49 7.63 -14.67 -7.49
CA ASP A 49 6.48 -15.17 -8.24
C ASP A 49 5.25 -14.27 -8.05
N GLU A 50 4.84 -13.59 -9.14
CA GLU A 50 3.70 -12.65 -9.18
C GLU A 50 2.39 -13.30 -8.71
N LYS A 51 2.24 -14.64 -8.74
CA LYS A 51 1.01 -15.29 -8.27
C LYS A 51 0.75 -15.07 -6.77
N TYR A 52 1.78 -14.74 -6.00
CA TYR A 52 1.66 -14.39 -4.58
C TYR A 52 1.45 -12.88 -4.36
N HIS A 53 1.46 -12.08 -5.41
CA HIS A 53 1.19 -10.65 -5.31
C HIS A 53 -0.30 -10.42 -5.17
N SER A 54 -0.67 -9.45 -4.34
CA SER A 54 -2.05 -9.01 -4.20
C SER A 54 -2.13 -7.51 -4.39
N TYR A 55 -3.20 -7.06 -5.05
CA TYR A 55 -3.43 -5.67 -5.40
C TYR A 55 -4.60 -5.14 -4.58
N HIS A 56 -4.41 -3.95 -4.00
CA HIS A 56 -5.30 -3.41 -2.98
C HIS A 56 -5.71 -1.98 -3.31
N HIS A 57 -6.94 -1.66 -2.95
CA HIS A 57 -7.43 -0.29 -2.83
C HIS A 57 -7.83 -0.09 -1.36
N LEU A 58 -6.97 0.60 -0.61
CA LEU A 58 -7.04 0.65 0.85
C LEU A 58 -7.36 2.04 1.34
N LYS A 59 -8.31 2.12 2.26
CA LYS A 59 -8.63 3.33 3.00
C LYS A 59 -7.48 3.69 3.94
N ILE A 60 -7.05 4.95 3.91
CA ILE A 60 -6.14 5.52 4.90
C ILE A 60 -6.93 5.77 6.19
N ILE A 61 -6.36 5.30 7.30
CA ILE A 61 -6.93 5.46 8.62
C ILE A 61 -6.00 6.34 9.44
N TYR A 62 -6.57 7.37 10.03
CA TYR A 62 -5.88 8.27 10.94
C TYR A 62 -6.06 7.77 12.37
N ALA A 63 -4.97 7.39 13.02
CA ALA A 63 -4.97 7.02 14.43
C ALA A 63 -5.20 8.26 15.32
N PRO A 64 -5.70 8.12 16.55
CA PRO A 64 -5.81 9.23 17.50
C PRO A 64 -4.48 9.94 17.79
N SER A 65 -3.35 9.26 17.56
CA SER A 65 -2.00 9.84 17.65
C SER A 65 -1.62 10.73 16.46
N GLY A 66 -2.49 10.88 15.47
CA GLY A 66 -2.25 11.63 14.23
C GLY A 66 -1.51 10.84 13.13
N ARG A 67 -1.06 9.61 13.42
CA ARG A 67 -0.37 8.77 12.42
C ARG A 67 -1.35 8.17 11.43
N ALA A 68 -1.01 8.23 10.14
CA ALA A 68 -1.76 7.61 9.06
C ALA A 68 -1.28 6.19 8.78
N TYR A 69 -2.20 5.26 8.59
CA TYR A 69 -1.87 3.87 8.24
C TYR A 69 -2.96 3.23 7.38
N VAL A 70 -2.59 2.15 6.69
CA VAL A 70 -3.55 1.25 6.04
C VAL A 70 -3.54 -0.11 6.70
N LYS A 71 -4.62 -0.87 6.52
CA LYS A 71 -4.69 -2.27 6.96
C LYS A 71 -4.54 -3.20 5.75
N CYS A 72 -3.51 -4.03 5.76
CA CYS A 72 -3.29 -5.09 4.78
C CYS A 72 -3.12 -6.42 5.52
N PHE A 73 -3.91 -7.44 5.17
CA PHE A 73 -3.93 -8.75 5.87
C PHE A 73 -4.04 -8.65 7.41
N GLY A 74 -4.83 -7.70 7.91
CA GLY A 74 -5.00 -7.45 9.35
C GLY A 74 -3.81 -6.80 10.05
N LYS A 75 -2.71 -6.53 9.34
CA LYS A 75 -1.55 -5.77 9.85
C LYS A 75 -1.69 -4.29 9.49
N ARG A 76 -1.14 -3.43 10.35
CA ARG A 76 -1.05 -1.98 10.09
C ARG A 76 0.26 -1.69 9.36
N ILE A 77 0.16 -0.94 8.28
CA ILE A 77 1.30 -0.38 7.55
C ILE A 77 1.19 1.13 7.71
N TYR A 78 2.07 1.69 8.52
CA TYR A 78 2.08 3.12 8.80
C TYR A 78 2.78 3.86 7.66
N LEU A 79 2.14 4.91 7.14
CA LEU A 79 2.61 5.60 5.93
C LEU A 79 3.88 6.44 6.18
N ASP A 80 4.14 6.82 7.42
CA ASP A 80 5.37 7.49 7.85
C ASP A 80 6.57 6.54 7.96
N GLU A 81 6.34 5.23 8.00
CA GLU A 81 7.40 4.21 7.98
C GLU A 81 7.78 3.78 6.56
N CYS A 82 6.96 4.13 5.56
CA CYS A 82 7.26 3.84 4.16
C CYS A 82 8.37 4.76 3.64
N MET A 83 9.33 4.18 2.91
CA MET A 83 10.35 4.94 2.19
C MET A 83 9.78 5.43 0.86
N ARG A 84 9.98 6.71 0.54
CA ARG A 84 9.60 7.29 -0.75
C ARG A 84 10.65 6.94 -1.81
N VAL A 85 10.20 6.77 -3.05
CA VAL A 85 11.04 6.48 -4.23
C VAL A 85 11.16 7.72 -5.10
#